data_AF-A0A248UQU1-F1
#
_entry.id   AF-A0A248UQU1-F1
#
_cell.length_a   1.000
_cell.length_b   1.000
_cell.length_c   1.000
_cell.angle_alpha   90.00
_cell.angle_beta   90.00
_cell.angle_gamma   90.00
#
_symmetry.space_group_name_H-M   'P 1'
#
loop_
_entity.id
_entity.type
_entity.pdbx_description
1 polymer ?
#
loop_
_entity_poly.entity_id
_entity_poly.type
_entity_poly.pdbx_seq_one_letter_code
_entity_poly.pdbx_strand_id
1 'polypeptide(L)' 'MSQHLAVLRGAKLVKEERQGRFVNYEVDPEGLAFIALWLAKYHTFWPQRIETLKALLKDMDQ' A
#
# COMPACT_ATOMS: atom_id res chain seq x y z
N MET A 1 3.78 2.73 -23.25
CA MET A 1 4.03 1.91 -22.06
C MET A 1 3.27 2.54 -20.90
N SER A 2 2.41 1.80 -20.18
CA SER A 2 1.61 2.39 -19.10
C SER A 2 2.52 2.84 -17.96
N GLN A 3 2.51 4.13 -17.64
CA GLN A 3 3.34 4.71 -16.57
C GLN A 3 3.07 4.04 -15.22
N HIS A 4 1.81 3.72 -14.93
CA HIS A 4 1.42 3.05 -13.69
C HIS A 4 2.01 1.64 -13.56
N LEU A 5 2.02 0.84 -14.63
CA LEU A 5 2.61 -0.51 -14.60
C LEU A 5 4.13 -0.47 -14.42
N ALA A 6 4.80 0.54 -15.00
CA ALA A 6 6.24 0.73 -14.79
C ALA A 6 6.56 1.04 -13.32
N VAL A 7 5.78 1.91 -12.67
CA VAL A 7 5.93 2.22 -11.25
C VAL A 7 5.65 1.00 -10.37
N LEU A 8 4.55 0.30 -10.62
CA LEU A 8 4.17 -0.88 -9.83
C LEU A 8 5.19 -2.01 -9.96
N ARG A 9 5.74 -2.22 -11.17
CA ARG A 9 6.82 -3.19 -11.39
C ARG A 9 8.10 -2.77 -10.67
N GLY A 10 8.48 -1.49 -10.73
CA GLY A 10 9.63 -0.96 -10.02
C GLY A 10 9.53 -1.15 -8.50
N ALA A 11 8.30 -1.08 -7.96
CA ALA A 11 7.99 -1.33 -6.56
C ALA A 11 7.81 -2.83 -6.21
N LYS A 12 8.00 -3.74 -7.18
CA LYS A 12 7.78 -5.20 -7.04
C LYS A 12 6.36 -5.58 -6.61
N LEU A 13 5.35 -4.80 -7.01
CA LEU A 13 3.94 -5.08 -6.71
C LEU A 13 3.22 -5.84 -7.82
N VAL A 14 3.83 -5.86 -9.01
CA VAL A 14 3.37 -6.63 -10.16
C VAL A 14 4.56 -7.29 -10.82
N LYS A 15 4.35 -8.51 -11.32
CA LYS A 15 5.30 -9.22 -12.18
C LYS A 15 4.85 -9.14 -13.64
N GLU A 16 5.82 -9.16 -14.54
CA GLU A 16 5.56 -9.22 -15.98
C GLU A 16 5.99 -10.57 -16.53
N GLU A 17 5.14 -11.14 -17.38
CA GLU A 17 5.47 -12.32 -18.17
C GLU A 17 5.26 -12.02 -19.65
N ARG A 18 6.30 -12.24 -20.46
CA ARG A 18 6.22 -12.04 -21.92
C ARG A 18 5.77 -13.33 -22.58
N GLN A 19 4.62 -13.29 -23.23
CA GLN A 19 4.08 -14.38 -24.04
C GLN A 19 3.97 -13.93 -25.49
N GLY A 20 5.06 -14.14 -26.24
CA GLY A 20 5.18 -13.71 -27.64
C GLY A 20 5.08 -12.20 -27.79
N ARG A 21 4.01 -11.72 -28.43
CA ARG A 21 3.74 -10.28 -28.62
C ARG A 21 3.00 -9.64 -27.45
N PHE A 22 2.54 -10.44 -26.48
CA PHE A 22 1.81 -9.97 -25.32
C PHE A 22 2.73 -9.89 -24.11
N VAL A 23 2.47 -8.89 -23.25
CA VAL A 23 3.09 -8.77 -21.94
C VAL A 23 1.95 -8.83 -20.92
N ASN A 24 1.90 -9.94 -20.20
CA ASN A 24 0.92 -10.16 -19.15
C ASN A 24 1.46 -9.56 -17.85
N TYR A 25 0.62 -8.79 -17.17
CA TYR A 25 0.93 -8.25 -15.86
C TYR A 25 -0.02 -8.89 -14.86
N GLU A 26 0.54 -9.37 -13.78
CA GLU A 26 -0.20 -9.92 -12.66
C GLU A 26 0.36 -9.36 -11.36
N VAL A 27 -0.50 -9.33 -10.35
CA VAL A 27 -0.11 -8.89 -9.00
C VAL A 27 0.95 -9.85 -8.45
N ASP A 28 1.96 -9.28 -7.78
CA ASP A 28 2.97 -10.04 -7.05
C ASP A 28 2.50 -10.23 -5.59
N PRO A 29 2.12 -11.47 -5.18
CA PRO A 29 1.67 -11.73 -3.83
C PRO A 29 2.74 -11.46 -2.77
N GLU A 30 4.02 -11.65 -3.10
CA GLU A 30 5.13 -11.42 -2.16
C GLU A 30 5.32 -9.92 -1.91
N GLY A 31 5.26 -9.12 -2.98
CA GLY A 31 5.30 -7.67 -2.89
C GLY A 31 4.17 -7.09 -2.04
N LEU A 32 2.94 -7.61 -2.24
CA LEU A 32 1.80 -7.21 -1.41
C LEU A 32 1.92 -7.68 0.04
N ALA A 33 2.42 -8.89 0.29
CA ALA A 33 2.65 -9.38 1.65
C ALA A 33 3.64 -8.48 2.41
N PHE A 34 4.69 -8.00 1.75
CA PHE A 34 5.65 -7.07 2.33
C PHE A 34 4.98 -5.73 2.73
N ILE A 35 4.14 -5.17 1.86
CA ILE A 35 3.36 -3.96 2.20
C ILE A 35 2.41 -4.24 3.37
N ALA A 36 1.70 -5.37 3.35
CA ALA A 36 0.77 -5.72 4.41
C ALA A 36 1.48 -5.84 5.77
N LEU A 37 2.67 -6.48 5.80
CA LEU A 37 3.52 -6.59 6.99
C LEU A 37 4.02 -5.22 7.47
N TRP A 38 4.40 -4.34 6.55
CA TRP A 38 4.79 -2.97 6.89
C TRP A 38 3.60 -2.21 7.48
N LEU A 39 2.43 -2.24 6.84
CA LEU A 39 1.21 -1.59 7.32
C LEU A 39 0.77 -2.12 8.69
N ALA A 40 0.90 -3.42 8.95
CA ALA A 40 0.58 -4.01 10.23
C ALA A 40 1.35 -3.37 11.40
N LYS A 41 2.60 -2.94 11.17
CA LYS A 41 3.38 -2.20 12.18
C LYS A 41 2.75 -0.85 12.51
N TYR A 42 2.15 -0.17 11.54
CA TYR A 42 1.49 1.13 11.75
C TYR A 42 0.07 0.99 12.28
N HIS A 43 -0.58 -0.14 11.99
CA HIS A 43 -1.93 -0.44 12.46
C HIS A 43 -2.03 -0.50 13.99
N THR A 44 -0.94 -0.79 14.69
CA THR A 44 -0.88 -0.77 16.16
C THR A 44 -0.86 0.64 16.73
N PHE A 45 -0.35 1.63 15.98
CA PHE A 45 -0.23 3.03 16.43
C PHE A 45 -1.43 3.89 16.01
N TRP A 46 -2.15 3.48 14.97
CA TRP A 46 -3.25 4.26 14.40
C TRP A 46 -4.43 4.47 15.34
N PRO A 47 -4.92 3.47 16.11
CA PRO A 47 -6.06 3.65 16.99
C PRO A 47 -5.80 4.73 18.04
N GLN A 48 -4.63 4.68 18.68
CA GLN A 48 -4.29 5.63 19.73
C GLN A 48 -4.13 7.06 19.20
N ARG A 49 -3.51 7.23 18.01
CA ARG A 49 -3.41 8.55 17.36
C ARG A 49 -4.77 9.11 16.97
N ILE A 50 -5.69 8.28 16.49
CA ILE A 50 -7.06 8.69 16.16
C ILE A 50 -7.84 9.08 17.41
N GLU A 51 -7.69 8.35 18.52
CA GLU A 51 -8.32 8.73 19.79
C GLU A 51 -7.74 10.04 20.36
N THR A 52 -6.42 10.24 20.30
CA THR A 52 -5.81 11.53 20.68
C THR A 52 -6.34 12.69 19.83
N LEU A 53 -6.48 12.48 18.52
CA LEU A 53 -7.03 13.50 17.61
C LEU A 53 -8.49 13.82 17.95
N LYS A 54 -9.32 12.80 18.22
CA LYS A 54 -10.71 13.00 18.64
C LYS A 54 -10.81 13.78 19.95
N ALA A 55 -9.93 13.49 20.91
CA ALA A 55 -9.89 14.22 22.19
C ALA A 55 -9.53 15.70 21.97
N LEU A 56 -8.48 15.97 21.19
CA LEU A 56 -8.08 17.34 20.85
C LEU A 56 -9.22 18.12 20.17
N LEU A 57 -9.92 17.51 19.21
CA LEU A 57 -11.04 18.16 18.52
C LEU A 57 -12.20 18.47 19.47
N LYS A 58 -12.52 17.56 20.41
CA LYS A 58 -13.54 17.82 21.45
C LYS A 58 -13.16 19.00 22.35
N ASP A 59 -11.90 19.12 22.72
CA ASP A 59 -11.41 20.21 23.57
C ASP A 59 -11.41 21.56 22.83
N MET A 60 -11.31 21.55 21.50
CA MET A 60 -11.37 22.75 20.66
C MET A 60 -12.80 23.21 20.32
N ASP A 61 -13.78 22.31 20.37
CA ASP A 61 -15.20 22.61 20.16
C ASP A 61 -15.90 23.11 21.45
N GLN A 62 -15.17 23.23 22.56
CA GLN A 62 -15.60 23.89 23.81
C GLN A 62 -15.15 25.35 23.87
#